data_AF-A0A7V9HRS8-F1
#
_entry.id   AF-A0A7V9HRS8-F1
#
_cell.length_a   1.000
_cell.length_b   1.000
_cell.length_c   1.000
_cell.angle_alpha   90.00
_cell.angle_beta   90.00
_cell.angle_gamma   90.00
#
_symmetry.space_group_name_H-M   'P 1'
#
loop_
_entity.id
_entity.type
_entity.pdbx_description
1 polymer ?
#
loop_
_entity_poly.entity_id
_entity_poly.type
_entity_poly.pdbx_seq_one_letter_code
_entity_poly.pdbx_strand_id
1 'polypeptide(L)'
;MATARTELESSEEILSHLDERGDLRGVVVQGVDLRGVAIDWDVVPVAGSVFLACLFADGDAALAVQERGAVVVPDLSEERPYLVYPSGLYTYEDLTGGGADEAIQRWVIAHPDPMEPVESIAQRLHDTAMTDATFELIRPEGGEPRRVVGIMGGHAVLRDAPEYEAVVRLGYGLTEAGFFVVTGGGPGAMEAGNLGAFLTRAGTADTVVDAVATLATAPTVEHPGYGDAAEEVHRRYAGSGQGGESLAIPTWLYGHEPIGRFATHIAKYFANSIREDGLLQIADEGVVFAPGGPGTIQEIFQDAAIKPTRRPRIVPRWSSSAATSIQRTGSMKSPAPRPPGRSRPTTTCWR
;
A
#
# COMPACT_ATOMS: atom_id res chain seq x y z
N MET A 1 -22.98 8.93 11.73
CA MET A 1 -21.53 9.19 11.73
C MET A 1 -20.98 8.47 12.93
N ALA A 2 -20.28 7.35 12.75
CA ALA A 2 -19.49 6.80 13.84
C ALA A 2 -18.40 7.84 14.12
N THR A 3 -18.35 8.36 15.34
CA THR A 3 -17.21 9.15 15.81
C THR A 3 -15.97 8.31 15.62
N ALA A 4 -14.98 8.83 14.89
CA ALA A 4 -13.64 8.23 14.84
C ALA A 4 -13.20 8.00 16.28
N ARG A 5 -12.79 6.77 16.60
CA ARG A 5 -12.24 6.46 17.92
C ARG A 5 -10.87 7.13 17.98
N THR A 6 -10.52 7.73 19.11
CA THR A 6 -9.18 8.27 19.31
C THR A 6 -8.21 7.11 19.42
N GLU A 7 -7.16 7.13 18.60
CA GLU A 7 -6.09 6.13 18.62
C GLU A 7 -4.85 6.72 19.31
N LEU A 8 -4.17 5.90 20.12
CA LEU A 8 -3.03 6.28 20.94
C LEU A 8 -1.93 5.22 20.75
N GLU A 9 -0.77 5.65 20.27
CA GLU A 9 0.34 4.77 19.84
C GLU A 9 1.61 4.97 20.69
N SER A 10 1.56 5.88 21.65
CA SER A 10 2.68 6.12 22.58
C SER A 10 2.21 6.31 24.02
N SER A 11 3.12 6.04 24.96
CA SER A 11 2.87 6.32 26.38
C SER A 11 2.67 7.81 26.65
N GLU A 12 3.30 8.70 25.88
CA GLU A 12 3.12 10.15 25.97
C GLU A 12 1.70 10.57 25.59
N GLU A 13 1.17 10.04 24.48
CA GLU A 13 -0.21 10.31 24.05
C GLU A 13 -1.24 9.80 25.06
N ILE A 14 -1.02 8.63 25.65
CA ILE A 14 -1.89 8.08 26.70
C ILE A 14 -1.92 9.01 27.91
N LEU A 15 -0.75 9.44 28.40
CA LEU A 15 -0.64 10.32 29.56
C LEU A 15 -1.25 11.69 29.28
N SER A 16 -0.99 12.26 28.10
CA SER A 16 -1.60 13.52 27.66
C SER A 16 -3.13 13.41 27.60
N HIS A 17 -3.66 12.34 27.00
CA HIS A 17 -5.09 12.11 26.93
C HIS A 17 -5.74 11.97 28.33
N LEU A 18 -5.07 11.25 29.24
CA LEU A 18 -5.50 11.11 30.62
C LEU A 18 -5.50 12.44 31.37
N ASP A 19 -4.47 13.27 31.18
CA ASP A 19 -4.38 14.60 31.79
C ASP A 19 -5.52 15.51 31.28
N GLU A 20 -5.90 15.41 30.01
CA GLU A 20 -6.95 16.22 29.40
C GLU A 20 -8.37 15.73 29.73
N ARG A 21 -8.60 14.42 29.77
CA ARG A 21 -9.95 13.81 29.79
C ARG A 21 -10.25 13.08 31.10
N GLY A 22 -9.24 12.62 31.81
CA GLY A 22 -9.36 11.83 33.04
C GLY A 22 -9.85 10.39 32.83
N ASP A 23 -9.95 9.92 31.59
CA ASP A 23 -10.33 8.54 31.25
C ASP A 23 -9.77 8.07 29.91
N LEU A 24 -9.89 6.77 29.63
CA LEU A 24 -9.55 6.13 28.36
C LEU A 24 -10.81 5.49 27.73
N ARG A 25 -12.00 6.07 27.91
CA ARG A 25 -13.23 5.43 27.40
C ARG A 25 -13.32 5.51 25.89
N GLY A 26 -13.54 4.37 25.25
CA GLY A 26 -13.77 4.30 23.80
C GLY A 26 -12.54 4.62 22.93
N VAL A 27 -11.34 4.70 23.52
CA VAL A 27 -10.08 4.88 22.78
C VAL A 27 -9.53 3.55 22.32
N VAL A 28 -8.69 3.58 21.29
CA VAL A 28 -7.86 2.45 20.87
C VAL A 28 -6.42 2.76 21.28
N VAL A 29 -5.76 1.84 21.98
CA VAL A 29 -4.35 1.92 22.32
C VAL A 29 -3.63 0.81 21.57
N GLN A 30 -2.61 1.14 20.78
CA GLN A 30 -1.98 0.18 19.87
C GLN A 30 -0.46 0.12 20.09
N GLY A 31 0.07 -1.10 20.27
CA GLY A 31 1.52 -1.36 20.26
C GLY A 31 2.32 -0.72 21.40
N VAL A 32 1.67 -0.21 22.44
CA VAL A 32 2.35 0.52 23.51
C VAL A 32 2.89 -0.42 24.59
N ASP A 33 4.14 -0.20 25.00
CA ASP A 33 4.69 -0.82 26.21
C ASP A 33 4.17 -0.10 27.47
N LEU A 34 3.20 -0.74 28.14
CA LEU A 34 2.53 -0.21 29.34
C LEU A 34 3.22 -0.62 30.64
N ARG A 35 4.26 -1.47 30.61
CA ARG A 35 4.93 -2.00 31.81
C ARG A 35 5.52 -0.92 32.71
N GLY A 36 5.93 0.20 32.12
CA GLY A 36 6.52 1.34 32.82
C GLY A 36 5.61 2.57 32.96
N VAL A 37 4.35 2.48 32.51
CA VAL A 37 3.45 3.62 32.50
C VAL A 37 2.74 3.72 33.85
N ALA A 38 2.89 4.85 34.53
CA ALA A 38 2.37 5.08 35.88
C ALA A 38 0.85 5.34 35.90
N ILE A 39 0.07 4.33 35.50
CA ILE A 39 -1.39 4.34 35.50
C ILE A 39 -1.87 3.31 36.52
N ASP A 40 -2.77 3.74 37.41
CA ASP A 40 -3.51 2.83 38.26
C ASP A 40 -4.66 2.21 37.44
N TRP A 41 -4.36 1.04 36.87
CA TRP A 41 -5.30 0.32 36.02
C TRP A 41 -6.59 -0.02 36.75
N ASP A 42 -6.58 -0.13 38.09
CA ASP A 42 -7.73 -0.49 38.94
C ASP A 42 -8.82 0.56 39.01
N VAL A 43 -8.46 1.82 38.79
CA VAL A 43 -9.37 2.96 38.94
C VAL A 43 -9.61 3.72 37.66
N VAL A 44 -8.69 3.64 36.69
CA VAL A 44 -8.81 4.37 35.43
C VAL A 44 -10.04 3.88 34.64
N PRO A 45 -10.94 4.78 34.19
CA PRO A 45 -12.10 4.34 33.42
C PRO A 45 -11.71 3.98 31.98
N VAL A 46 -11.98 2.73 31.59
CA VAL A 46 -11.56 2.14 30.30
C VAL A 46 -12.73 1.54 29.51
N ALA A 47 -13.97 1.81 29.92
CA ALA A 47 -15.14 1.16 29.32
C ALA A 47 -15.20 1.42 27.79
N GLY A 48 -15.29 0.34 27.02
CA GLY A 48 -15.34 0.37 25.56
C GLY A 48 -14.00 0.66 24.87
N SER A 49 -12.90 0.77 25.62
CA SER A 49 -11.57 0.90 25.04
C SER A 49 -11.07 -0.42 24.46
N VAL A 50 -10.09 -0.34 23.57
CA VAL A 50 -9.42 -1.50 22.98
C VAL A 50 -7.92 -1.33 23.14
N PHE A 51 -7.25 -2.32 23.71
CA PHE A 51 -5.80 -2.40 23.81
C PHE A 51 -5.31 -3.47 22.84
N LEU A 52 -4.68 -3.05 21.74
CA LEU A 52 -4.14 -3.90 20.69
C LEU A 52 -2.63 -4.04 20.91
N ALA A 53 -2.14 -5.27 21.09
CA ALA A 53 -0.71 -5.56 21.21
C ALA A 53 0.04 -4.77 22.31
N CYS A 54 -0.68 -4.36 23.35
CA CYS A 54 -0.08 -3.60 24.45
C CYS A 54 0.61 -4.54 25.44
N LEU A 55 1.79 -4.15 25.93
CA LEU A 55 2.52 -4.92 26.93
C LEU A 55 2.17 -4.42 28.33
N PHE A 56 1.29 -5.13 29.04
CA PHE A 56 0.97 -4.84 30.44
C PHE A 56 2.08 -5.30 31.38
N ALA A 57 2.20 -4.66 32.55
CA ALA A 57 3.16 -5.02 33.59
C ALA A 57 3.07 -6.50 34.00
N ASP A 58 1.83 -6.99 34.12
CA ASP A 58 1.49 -8.36 34.47
C ASP A 58 0.08 -8.71 33.98
N GLY A 59 -0.33 -9.96 34.20
CA GLY A 59 -1.67 -10.43 33.84
C GLY A 59 -2.80 -9.81 34.67
N ASP A 60 -2.49 -9.34 35.88
CA ASP A 60 -3.48 -8.70 36.74
C ASP A 60 -3.88 -7.35 36.13
N ALA A 61 -2.93 -6.53 35.70
CA ALA A 61 -3.21 -5.26 35.03
C ALA A 61 -4.07 -5.41 33.75
N ALA A 62 -3.77 -6.42 32.93
CA ALA A 62 -4.57 -6.73 31.73
C ALA A 62 -5.98 -7.20 32.10
N LEU A 63 -6.12 -8.10 33.08
CA LEU A 63 -7.43 -8.55 33.56
C LEU A 63 -8.24 -7.39 34.13
N ALA A 64 -7.59 -6.51 34.86
CA ALA A 64 -8.24 -5.40 35.53
C ALA A 64 -8.93 -4.46 34.51
N VAL A 65 -8.27 -4.10 33.39
CA VAL A 65 -8.92 -3.31 32.34
C VAL A 65 -10.05 -4.08 31.64
N GLN A 66 -9.91 -5.40 31.46
CA GLN A 66 -10.95 -6.24 30.86
C GLN A 66 -12.21 -6.31 31.73
N GLU A 67 -12.06 -6.47 33.05
CA GLU A 67 -13.19 -6.47 34.00
C GLU A 67 -13.98 -5.16 33.99
N ARG A 68 -13.33 -4.06 33.59
CA ARG A 68 -13.94 -2.72 33.43
C ARG A 68 -14.47 -2.44 32.02
N GLY A 69 -14.55 -3.46 31.16
CA GLY A 69 -15.19 -3.37 29.85
C GLY A 69 -14.27 -2.91 28.73
N ALA A 70 -12.95 -2.98 28.91
CA ALA A 70 -12.00 -2.89 27.82
C ALA A 70 -11.87 -4.24 27.09
N VAL A 71 -11.45 -4.20 25.83
CA VAL A 71 -11.00 -5.38 25.09
C VAL A 71 -9.48 -5.36 25.05
N VAL A 72 -8.84 -6.48 25.40
CA VAL A 72 -7.40 -6.66 25.24
C VAL A 72 -7.18 -7.72 24.16
N VAL A 73 -6.50 -7.34 23.09
CA VAL A 73 -6.04 -8.27 22.04
C VAL A 73 -4.54 -8.44 22.23
N PRO A 74 -4.06 -9.66 22.51
CA PRO A 74 -2.66 -9.88 22.83
C PRO A 74 -1.76 -9.60 21.63
N ASP A 75 -0.50 -9.29 21.92
CA ASP A 75 0.53 -9.32 20.91
C ASP A 75 0.77 -10.77 20.50
N LEU A 76 0.53 -11.08 19.22
CA LEU A 76 0.79 -12.39 18.64
C LEU A 76 2.16 -12.42 17.92
N SER A 77 3.00 -11.40 18.07
CA SER A 77 4.29 -11.33 17.38
C SER A 77 5.33 -12.30 17.95
N GLU A 78 5.10 -12.89 19.13
CA GLU A 78 6.00 -13.90 19.70
C GLU A 78 6.21 -15.06 18.71
N GLU A 79 7.47 -15.48 18.56
CA GLU A 79 7.95 -16.51 17.62
C GLU A 79 7.88 -16.16 16.12
N ARG A 80 7.21 -15.06 15.74
CA ARG A 80 7.05 -14.65 14.34
C ARG A 80 8.16 -13.71 13.89
N PRO A 81 8.59 -13.79 12.61
CA PRO A 81 9.58 -12.88 12.04
C PRO A 81 8.98 -11.56 11.54
N TYR A 82 7.71 -11.28 11.83
CA TYR A 82 7.00 -10.06 11.44
C TYR A 82 6.24 -9.49 12.63
N LEU A 83 6.02 -8.17 12.59
CA LEU A 83 5.13 -7.48 13.52
C LEU A 83 3.69 -7.83 13.17
N VAL A 84 2.88 -8.25 14.12
CA VAL A 84 1.45 -8.49 13.86
C VAL A 84 0.68 -7.17 13.76
N TYR A 85 1.21 -6.10 14.34
CA TYR A 85 0.61 -4.76 14.37
C TYR A 85 1.67 -3.71 13.99
N PRO A 86 2.12 -3.67 12.74
CA PRO A 86 3.02 -2.61 12.28
C PRO A 86 2.34 -1.24 12.43
N SER A 87 3.03 -0.29 13.07
CA SER A 87 2.55 1.09 13.30
C SER A 87 2.64 2.00 12.07
N GLY A 88 2.78 1.42 10.88
CA GLY A 88 3.04 2.17 9.65
C GLY A 88 3.46 1.27 8.51
N LEU A 89 3.50 1.87 7.32
CA LEU A 89 3.94 1.19 6.10
C LEU A 89 5.46 0.96 6.12
N TYR A 90 5.89 -0.13 5.49
CA TYR A 90 7.30 -0.45 5.39
C TYR A 90 8.02 0.48 4.43
N THR A 91 9.29 0.75 4.72
CA THR A 91 10.27 1.21 3.74
C THR A 91 10.98 0.02 3.10
N TYR A 92 11.73 0.27 2.02
CA TYR A 92 12.57 -0.77 1.43
C TYR A 92 13.59 -1.28 2.46
N GLU A 93 14.20 -0.36 3.22
CA GLU A 93 15.19 -0.64 4.24
C GLU A 93 14.64 -1.49 5.39
N ASP A 94 13.39 -1.29 5.81
CA ASP A 94 12.76 -2.11 6.86
C ASP A 94 12.69 -3.59 6.46
N LEU A 95 12.40 -3.84 5.18
CA LEU A 95 12.21 -5.19 4.65
C LEU A 95 13.53 -5.84 4.25
N THR A 96 14.44 -5.10 3.62
CA THR A 96 15.68 -5.68 3.06
C THR A 96 16.92 -5.47 3.94
N GLY A 97 16.97 -4.41 4.75
CA GLY A 97 18.17 -4.02 5.50
C GLY A 97 18.61 -5.06 6.54
N GLY A 98 17.65 -5.75 7.17
CA GLY A 98 17.88 -6.84 8.12
C GLY A 98 17.53 -8.24 7.58
N GLY A 99 17.13 -8.36 6.31
CA GLY A 99 16.61 -9.62 5.76
C GLY A 99 15.24 -10.03 6.33
N ALA A 100 14.47 -9.07 6.85
CA ALA A 100 13.14 -9.31 7.40
C ALA A 100 12.22 -9.94 6.34
N ASP A 101 12.24 -9.43 5.11
CA ASP A 101 11.42 -9.95 4.02
C ASP A 101 11.67 -11.44 3.75
N GLU A 102 12.94 -11.84 3.71
CA GLU A 102 13.34 -13.22 3.47
C GLU A 102 12.96 -14.13 4.66
N ALA A 103 13.09 -13.62 5.89
CA ALA A 103 12.68 -14.35 7.09
C ALA A 103 11.17 -14.60 7.12
N ILE A 104 10.38 -13.59 6.77
CA ILE A 104 8.91 -13.70 6.66
C ILE A 104 8.55 -14.65 5.53
N GLN A 105 9.21 -14.55 4.37
CA GLN A 105 8.96 -15.46 3.26
C GLN A 105 9.22 -16.92 3.63
N ARG A 106 10.33 -17.21 4.32
CA ARG A 106 10.63 -18.56 4.83
C ARG A 106 9.58 -19.04 5.82
N TRP A 107 9.09 -18.15 6.69
CA TRP A 107 8.03 -18.46 7.64
C TRP A 107 6.72 -18.81 6.94
N VAL A 108 6.28 -18.03 5.95
CA VAL A 108 5.06 -18.31 5.17
C VAL A 108 5.17 -19.65 4.44
N ILE A 109 6.35 -19.99 3.88
CA ILE A 109 6.58 -21.28 3.24
C ILE A 109 6.53 -22.43 4.26
N ALA A 110 7.05 -22.23 5.47
CA ALA A 110 7.03 -23.21 6.54
C ALA A 110 5.64 -23.41 7.18
N HIS A 111 4.75 -22.41 7.05
CA HIS A 111 3.38 -22.42 7.57
C HIS A 111 2.35 -22.27 6.43
N PRO A 112 2.25 -23.25 5.51
CA PRO A 112 1.45 -23.13 4.30
C PRO A 112 -0.05 -23.34 4.53
N ASP A 113 -0.47 -23.80 5.71
CA ASP A 113 -1.89 -24.03 6.02
C ASP A 113 -2.59 -22.68 6.23
N PRO A 114 -3.45 -22.24 5.29
CA PRO A 114 -4.13 -20.96 5.40
C PRO A 114 -5.13 -20.91 6.57
N MET A 115 -5.46 -22.07 7.15
CA MET A 115 -6.43 -22.24 8.23
C MET A 115 -5.80 -22.62 9.57
N GLU A 116 -4.48 -22.56 9.71
CA GLU A 116 -3.85 -22.61 11.03
C GLU A 116 -4.42 -21.44 11.86
N PRO A 117 -5.15 -21.69 12.97
CA PRO A 117 -5.98 -20.66 13.58
C PRO A 117 -5.22 -19.43 14.08
N VAL A 118 -4.05 -19.61 14.71
CA VAL A 118 -3.35 -18.49 15.35
C VAL A 118 -2.60 -17.66 14.30
N GLU A 119 -1.95 -18.32 13.36
CA GLU A 119 -1.22 -17.72 12.26
C GLU A 119 -2.15 -17.02 11.28
N SER A 120 -3.30 -17.62 10.95
CA SER A 120 -4.29 -16.96 10.10
C SER A 120 -4.82 -15.68 10.76
N ILE A 121 -5.07 -15.68 12.08
CA ILE A 121 -5.44 -14.47 12.83
C ILE A 121 -4.30 -13.45 12.80
N ALA A 122 -3.06 -13.86 13.11
CA ALA A 122 -1.90 -12.98 13.12
C ALA A 122 -1.67 -12.29 11.76
N GLN A 123 -1.72 -13.04 10.66
CA GLN A 123 -1.58 -12.49 9.31
C GLN A 123 -2.72 -11.54 8.94
N ARG A 124 -3.96 -11.80 9.40
CA ARG A 124 -5.09 -10.88 9.15
C ARG A 124 -5.00 -9.60 9.97
N LEU A 125 -4.48 -9.68 11.19
CA LEU A 125 -4.21 -8.49 12.00
C LEU A 125 -3.14 -7.62 11.34
N HIS A 126 -2.05 -8.22 10.86
CA HIS A 126 -1.03 -7.53 10.08
C HIS A 126 -1.63 -6.88 8.83
N ASP A 127 -2.38 -7.63 8.02
CA ASP A 127 -3.02 -7.09 6.81
C ASP A 127 -4.00 -5.95 7.12
N THR A 128 -4.66 -6.00 8.28
CA THR A 128 -5.55 -4.92 8.75
C THR A 128 -4.76 -3.66 9.08
N ALA A 129 -3.65 -3.79 9.82
CA ALA A 129 -2.77 -2.66 10.12
C ALA A 129 -2.16 -2.04 8.84
N MET A 130 -1.75 -2.86 7.87
CA MET A 130 -1.29 -2.38 6.56
C MET A 130 -2.38 -1.62 5.79
N THR A 131 -3.64 -2.08 5.89
CA THR A 131 -4.78 -1.41 5.26
C THR A 131 -5.00 -0.06 5.90
N ASP A 132 -4.97 0.00 7.22
CA ASP A 132 -5.18 1.22 7.99
C ASP A 132 -4.10 2.26 7.69
N ALA A 133 -2.82 1.90 7.82
CA ALA A 133 -1.69 2.76 7.48
C ALA A 133 -1.70 3.21 6.00
N THR A 134 -2.25 2.39 5.09
CA THR A 134 -2.48 2.80 3.69
C THR A 134 -3.51 3.93 3.62
N PHE A 135 -4.62 3.81 4.34
CA PHE A 135 -5.67 4.84 4.37
C PHE A 135 -5.19 6.13 5.01
N GLU A 136 -4.42 6.07 6.09
CA GLU A 136 -3.79 7.24 6.70
C GLU A 136 -2.87 7.98 5.71
N LEU A 137 -2.06 7.22 4.95
CA LEU A 137 -1.18 7.82 3.94
C LEU A 137 -1.98 8.57 2.85
N ILE A 138 -3.06 7.97 2.34
CA ILE A 138 -3.83 8.54 1.22
C ILE A 138 -4.93 9.52 1.66
N ARG A 139 -5.34 9.49 2.93
CA ARG A 139 -6.36 10.35 3.52
C ARG A 139 -5.89 10.81 4.92
N PRO A 140 -4.81 11.60 4.98
CA PRO A 140 -4.27 12.04 6.27
C PRO A 140 -5.28 12.88 7.04
N GLU A 141 -5.35 12.68 8.35
CA GLU A 141 -6.22 13.48 9.22
C GLU A 141 -5.83 14.96 9.15
N GLY A 142 -6.82 15.84 8.97
CA GLY A 142 -6.59 17.29 8.83
C GLY A 142 -5.91 17.71 7.51
N GLY A 143 -5.65 16.79 6.59
CA GLY A 143 -5.05 17.05 5.27
C GLY A 143 -6.01 16.81 4.10
N GLU A 144 -5.58 17.22 2.90
CA GLU A 144 -6.29 16.90 1.66
C GLU A 144 -5.98 15.45 1.22
N PRO A 145 -6.98 14.67 0.78
CA PRO A 145 -6.75 13.34 0.23
C PRO A 145 -5.78 13.36 -0.95
N ARG A 146 -4.90 12.37 -1.00
CA ARG A 146 -4.01 12.14 -2.14
C ARG A 146 -4.85 11.71 -3.35
N ARG A 147 -4.46 12.19 -4.53
CA ARG A 147 -5.11 11.90 -5.82
C ARG A 147 -4.51 10.64 -6.42
N VAL A 148 -5.12 9.48 -6.22
CA VAL A 148 -4.46 8.19 -6.40
C VAL A 148 -4.65 7.62 -7.81
N VAL A 149 -3.54 7.34 -8.51
CA VAL A 149 -3.54 6.63 -9.80
C VAL A 149 -2.81 5.30 -9.67
N GLY A 150 -3.50 4.21 -10.00
CA GLY A 150 -2.91 2.88 -10.07
C GLY A 150 -2.19 2.65 -11.41
N ILE A 151 -0.98 2.10 -11.37
CA ILE A 151 -0.29 1.56 -12.54
C ILE A 151 -0.16 0.05 -12.37
N MET A 152 -0.83 -0.67 -13.27
CA MET A 152 -0.80 -2.12 -13.36
C MET A 152 0.05 -2.56 -14.54
N GLY A 153 0.59 -3.76 -14.49
CA GLY A 153 1.27 -4.37 -15.62
C GLY A 153 2.05 -5.61 -15.25
N GLY A 154 2.62 -6.27 -16.26
CA GLY A 154 3.34 -7.51 -16.04
C GLY A 154 4.66 -7.33 -15.29
N HIS A 155 4.96 -8.29 -14.41
CA HIS A 155 6.25 -8.43 -13.73
C HIS A 155 7.44 -8.70 -14.69
N ALA A 156 7.16 -9.06 -15.95
CA ALA A 156 8.13 -9.60 -16.91
C ALA A 156 8.62 -8.57 -17.94
N VAL A 157 8.20 -7.30 -17.81
CA VAL A 157 8.74 -6.23 -18.65
C VAL A 157 10.20 -6.00 -18.26
N LEU A 158 11.12 -6.16 -19.22
CA LEU A 158 12.55 -6.03 -18.97
C LEU A 158 12.96 -4.56 -18.85
N ARG A 159 13.98 -4.24 -18.04
CA ARG A 159 14.43 -2.85 -17.84
C ARG A 159 15.04 -2.20 -19.09
N ASP A 160 15.45 -2.99 -20.08
CA ASP A 160 15.96 -2.54 -21.38
C ASP A 160 14.87 -2.45 -22.47
N ALA A 161 13.63 -2.83 -22.14
CA ALA A 161 12.51 -2.77 -23.07
C ALA A 161 11.98 -1.33 -23.22
N PRO A 162 11.60 -0.88 -24.43
CA PRO A 162 10.95 0.40 -24.64
C PRO A 162 9.69 0.61 -23.78
N GLU A 163 8.93 -0.46 -23.53
CA GLU A 163 7.75 -0.45 -22.68
C GLU A 163 8.08 -0.06 -21.23
N TYR A 164 9.24 -0.48 -20.72
CA TYR A 164 9.67 -0.12 -19.37
C TYR A 164 9.90 1.38 -19.27
N GLU A 165 10.72 1.96 -20.16
CA GLU A 165 10.97 3.41 -20.21
C GLU A 165 9.67 4.19 -20.33
N ALA A 166 8.73 3.71 -21.15
CA ALA A 166 7.45 4.36 -21.36
C ALA A 166 6.61 4.42 -20.07
N VAL A 167 6.63 3.37 -19.24
CA VAL A 167 5.99 3.35 -17.92
C VAL A 167 6.73 4.25 -16.92
N VAL A 168 8.07 4.31 -16.96
CA VAL A 168 8.84 5.25 -16.13
C VAL A 168 8.44 6.70 -16.44
N ARG A 169 8.35 7.06 -17.72
CA ARG A 169 7.91 8.40 -18.16
C ARG A 169 6.47 8.71 -17.74
N LEU A 170 5.59 7.70 -17.79
CA LEU A 170 4.22 7.84 -17.30
C LEU A 170 4.18 8.13 -15.80
N GLY A 171 4.89 7.33 -14.99
CA GLY A 171 4.97 7.53 -13.53
C GLY A 171 5.49 8.93 -13.19
N TYR A 172 6.58 9.34 -13.84
CA TYR A 172 7.15 10.68 -13.69
C TYR A 172 6.13 11.78 -14.02
N GLY A 173 5.46 11.69 -15.18
CA GLY A 173 4.48 12.70 -15.61
C GLY A 173 3.23 12.76 -14.73
N LEU A 174 2.79 11.62 -14.17
CA LEU A 174 1.67 11.59 -13.22
C LEU A 174 2.05 12.26 -11.90
N THR A 175 3.23 11.97 -11.37
CA THR A 175 3.72 12.57 -10.13
C THR A 175 3.95 14.08 -10.29
N GLU A 176 4.55 14.53 -11.39
CA GLU A 176 4.66 15.96 -11.73
C GLU A 176 3.31 16.67 -11.84
N ALA A 177 2.26 15.94 -12.27
CA ALA A 177 0.90 16.46 -12.34
C ALA A 177 0.13 16.40 -10.99
N GLY A 178 0.81 16.04 -9.90
CA GLY A 178 0.25 15.99 -8.54
C GLY A 178 -0.60 14.76 -8.26
N PHE A 179 -0.42 13.66 -9.00
CA PHE A 179 -1.02 12.37 -8.67
C PHE A 179 -0.08 11.52 -7.81
N PHE A 180 -0.66 10.76 -6.90
CA PHE A 180 0.04 9.77 -6.08
C PHE A 180 0.01 8.41 -6.79
N VAL A 181 1.19 7.91 -7.16
CA VAL A 181 1.33 6.67 -7.92
C VAL A 181 1.29 5.48 -6.99
N VAL A 182 0.45 4.49 -7.33
CA VAL A 182 0.34 3.20 -6.63
C VAL A 182 0.59 2.07 -7.62
N THR A 183 1.38 1.08 -7.23
CA THR A 183 1.63 -0.13 -8.05
C THR A 183 1.59 -1.40 -7.21
N GLY A 184 1.57 -2.57 -7.86
CA GLY A 184 1.61 -3.86 -7.18
C GLY A 184 2.97 -4.22 -6.54
N GLY A 185 3.99 -3.35 -6.65
CA GLY A 185 5.25 -3.45 -5.89
C GLY A 185 6.31 -4.43 -6.39
N GLY A 186 5.99 -5.25 -7.39
CA GLY A 186 6.94 -6.19 -8.00
C GLY A 186 7.82 -5.58 -9.10
N PRO A 187 8.59 -6.40 -9.84
CA PRO A 187 9.46 -5.97 -10.92
C PRO A 187 8.68 -5.51 -12.17
N GLY A 188 9.41 -5.11 -13.21
CA GLY A 188 8.85 -4.76 -14.52
C GLY A 188 8.01 -3.48 -14.49
N ALA A 189 6.78 -3.52 -15.00
CA ALA A 189 5.95 -2.31 -15.12
C ALA A 189 5.61 -1.68 -13.76
N MET A 190 5.50 -2.49 -12.70
CA MET A 190 5.23 -2.01 -11.34
C MET A 190 6.43 -1.25 -10.76
N GLU A 191 7.64 -1.78 -10.94
CA GLU A 191 8.89 -1.10 -10.61
C GLU A 191 9.03 0.20 -11.40
N ALA A 192 8.77 0.16 -12.71
CA ALA A 192 8.87 1.32 -13.60
C ALA A 192 7.97 2.48 -13.15
N GLY A 193 6.74 2.19 -12.71
CA GLY A 193 5.82 3.21 -12.19
C GLY A 193 6.37 3.92 -10.95
N ASN A 194 6.88 3.14 -9.98
CA ASN A 194 7.49 3.68 -8.77
C ASN A 194 8.80 4.42 -9.05
N LEU A 195 9.62 3.93 -9.98
CA LEU A 195 10.83 4.62 -10.44
C LEU A 195 10.49 5.98 -11.05
N GLY A 196 9.46 6.05 -11.89
CA GLY A 196 9.01 7.30 -12.48
C GLY A 196 8.66 8.33 -11.41
N ALA A 197 7.89 7.93 -10.40
CA ALA A 197 7.54 8.77 -9.26
C ALA A 197 8.78 9.18 -8.45
N PHE A 198 9.71 8.26 -8.20
CA PHE A 198 10.95 8.55 -7.47
C PHE A 198 11.83 9.58 -8.20
N LEU A 199 11.92 9.52 -9.53
CA LEU A 199 12.79 10.39 -10.31
C LEU A 199 12.33 11.85 -10.36
N THR A 200 11.09 12.18 -9.96
CA THR A 200 10.68 13.60 -9.83
C THR A 200 11.52 14.34 -8.78
N ARG A 201 12.12 13.62 -7.83
CA ARG A 201 13.08 14.16 -6.84
C ARG A 201 14.22 14.92 -7.52
N ALA A 202 14.68 14.43 -8.67
CA ALA A 202 15.80 15.03 -9.40
C ALA A 202 15.41 16.28 -10.19
N GLY A 203 14.11 16.57 -10.37
CA GLY A 203 13.60 17.82 -10.97
C GLY A 203 13.84 18.00 -12.48
N THR A 204 14.37 16.99 -13.19
CA THR A 204 14.56 17.06 -14.64
C THR A 204 14.12 15.75 -15.33
N ALA A 205 13.46 15.87 -16.49
CA ALA A 205 13.01 14.71 -17.26
C ALA A 205 14.16 13.93 -17.93
N ASP A 206 15.33 14.56 -18.06
CA ASP A 206 16.53 13.92 -18.61
C ASP A 206 17.05 12.80 -17.68
N THR A 207 16.72 12.84 -16.38
CA THR A 207 17.13 11.80 -15.42
C THR A 207 16.51 10.43 -15.72
N VAL A 208 15.34 10.40 -16.39
CA VAL A 208 14.69 9.15 -16.79
C VAL A 208 15.57 8.35 -17.74
N VAL A 209 16.21 9.01 -18.71
CA VAL A 209 17.08 8.33 -19.69
C VAL A 209 18.28 7.72 -18.99
N ASP A 210 18.95 8.48 -18.12
CA ASP A 210 20.13 8.04 -17.38
C ASP A 210 19.82 6.90 -16.40
N ALA A 211 18.69 6.99 -15.69
CA ALA A 211 18.25 5.96 -14.74
C ALA A 211 17.90 4.65 -15.48
N VAL A 212 17.12 4.73 -16.56
CA VAL A 212 16.77 3.55 -17.37
C VAL A 212 18.02 2.93 -17.99
N ALA A 213 18.95 3.74 -18.51
CA ALA A 213 20.21 3.23 -19.06
C ALA A 213 21.05 2.48 -18.00
N THR A 214 21.03 2.93 -16.75
CA THR A 214 21.70 2.25 -15.63
C THR A 214 21.02 0.91 -15.32
N LEU A 215 19.69 0.88 -15.23
CA LEU A 215 18.92 -0.33 -14.95
C LEU A 215 18.97 -1.36 -16.08
N ALA A 216 19.07 -0.91 -17.33
CA ALA A 216 19.21 -1.76 -18.51
C ALA A 216 20.49 -2.62 -18.49
N THR A 217 21.49 -2.28 -17.66
CA THR A 217 22.69 -3.12 -17.47
C THR A 217 22.39 -4.44 -16.76
N ALA A 218 21.26 -4.52 -16.04
CA ALA A 218 20.76 -5.71 -15.36
C ALA A 218 19.25 -5.86 -15.63
N PRO A 219 18.87 -6.33 -16.83
CA PRO A 219 17.51 -6.19 -17.34
C PRO A 219 16.47 -7.14 -16.72
N THR A 220 16.90 -8.25 -16.11
CA THR A 220 16.03 -9.31 -15.56
C THR A 220 16.33 -9.54 -14.07
N VAL A 221 15.33 -10.01 -13.31
CA VAL A 221 15.46 -10.26 -11.86
C VAL A 221 16.49 -11.34 -11.53
N GLU A 222 16.74 -12.27 -12.46
CA GLU A 222 17.75 -13.32 -12.34
C GLU A 222 19.18 -12.80 -12.53
N HIS A 223 19.34 -11.58 -13.05
CA HIS A 223 20.64 -10.99 -13.25
C HIS A 223 21.29 -10.66 -11.90
N PRO A 224 22.54 -11.09 -11.62
CA PRO A 224 23.18 -10.89 -10.31
C PRO A 224 23.25 -9.42 -9.86
N GLY A 225 23.38 -8.49 -10.82
CA GLY A 225 23.41 -7.05 -10.57
C GLY A 225 22.04 -6.35 -10.54
N TYR A 226 20.92 -7.08 -10.52
CA TYR A 226 19.58 -6.47 -10.58
C TYR A 226 19.32 -5.51 -9.42
N GLY A 227 19.67 -5.92 -8.19
CA GLY A 227 19.59 -5.07 -7.01
C GLY A 227 20.63 -3.94 -7.03
N ASP A 228 21.88 -4.25 -7.37
CA ASP A 228 22.97 -3.27 -7.41
C ASP A 228 22.69 -2.11 -8.36
N ALA A 229 22.12 -2.38 -9.53
CA ALA A 229 21.73 -1.35 -10.48
C ALA A 229 20.61 -0.45 -9.92
N ALA A 230 19.67 -1.01 -9.16
CA ALA A 230 18.61 -0.24 -8.51
C ALA A 230 19.16 0.64 -7.37
N GLU A 231 20.07 0.11 -6.56
CA GLU A 231 20.75 0.88 -5.52
C GLU A 231 21.62 2.00 -6.09
N GLU A 232 22.27 1.79 -7.23
CA GLU A 232 23.04 2.84 -7.91
C GLU A 232 22.14 4.01 -8.32
N VAL A 233 21.01 3.72 -8.98
CA VAL A 233 20.02 4.75 -9.35
C VAL A 233 19.47 5.45 -8.11
N HIS A 234 19.09 4.70 -7.08
CA HIS A 234 18.57 5.27 -5.85
C HIS A 234 19.60 6.21 -5.20
N ARG A 235 20.85 5.76 -5.03
CA ARG A 235 21.94 6.57 -4.45
C ARG A 235 22.19 7.86 -5.24
N ARG A 236 22.08 7.81 -6.57
CA ARG A 236 22.31 8.96 -7.45
C ARG A 236 21.23 10.03 -7.33
N TYR A 237 19.98 9.65 -7.06
CA TYR A 237 18.82 10.57 -7.12
C TYR A 237 18.05 10.74 -5.79
N ALA A 238 18.43 10.07 -4.71
CA ALA A 238 17.77 10.19 -3.41
C ALA A 238 17.96 11.57 -2.75
N GLY A 239 19.14 12.19 -2.93
CA GLY A 239 19.55 13.42 -2.23
C GLY A 239 19.04 14.73 -2.84
N SER A 240 18.32 14.70 -3.95
CA SER A 240 17.76 15.88 -4.61
C SER A 240 16.34 16.17 -4.11
N GLY A 241 16.16 17.25 -3.33
CA GLY A 241 14.86 17.91 -3.09
C GLY A 241 13.78 17.17 -2.27
N GLN A 242 12.68 17.89 -2.00
CA GLN A 242 11.38 17.31 -1.64
C GLN A 242 10.63 16.94 -2.93
N GLY A 243 10.14 15.70 -3.05
CA GLY A 243 9.09 15.36 -4.01
C GLY A 243 9.32 14.08 -4.80
N GLY A 244 8.36 13.16 -4.77
CA GLY A 244 8.33 11.91 -5.53
C GLY A 244 7.95 10.73 -4.66
N GLU A 245 6.76 10.76 -4.07
CA GLU A 245 6.26 9.67 -3.23
C GLU A 245 5.37 8.73 -4.05
N SER A 246 5.44 7.46 -3.72
CA SER A 246 4.65 6.38 -4.30
C SER A 246 4.42 5.28 -3.28
N LEU A 247 3.45 4.42 -3.57
CA LEU A 247 3.10 3.26 -2.76
C LEU A 247 3.19 1.99 -3.60
N ALA A 248 3.96 1.03 -3.10
CA ALA A 248 3.98 -0.34 -3.59
C ALA A 248 3.10 -1.22 -2.69
N ILE A 249 2.28 -2.08 -3.29
CA ILE A 249 1.45 -3.03 -2.55
C ILE A 249 1.77 -4.47 -2.97
N PRO A 250 2.91 -5.06 -2.54
CA PRO A 250 3.30 -6.43 -2.87
C PRO A 250 2.65 -7.49 -1.96
N THR A 251 2.99 -8.77 -2.14
CA THR A 251 2.54 -9.87 -1.28
C THR A 251 3.62 -10.93 -1.07
N TRP A 252 3.59 -11.62 0.08
CA TRP A 252 4.41 -12.81 0.34
C TRP A 252 3.85 -14.10 -0.29
N LEU A 253 2.66 -14.05 -0.89
CA LEU A 253 2.09 -15.21 -1.61
C LEU A 253 2.96 -15.56 -2.84
N TYR A 254 3.49 -14.54 -3.52
CA TYR A 254 4.35 -14.67 -4.69
C TYR A 254 5.82 -14.52 -4.31
N GLY A 255 6.30 -15.41 -3.43
CA GLY A 255 7.61 -15.34 -2.77
C GLY A 255 8.87 -15.38 -3.64
N HIS A 256 8.74 -15.18 -4.96
CA HIS A 256 9.82 -15.06 -5.93
C HIS A 256 9.94 -13.65 -6.52
N GLU A 257 8.99 -12.74 -6.26
CA GLU A 257 9.10 -11.36 -6.72
C GLU A 257 9.90 -10.50 -5.74
N PRO A 258 11.06 -9.93 -6.16
CA PRO A 258 11.79 -9.01 -5.32
C PRO A 258 10.98 -7.73 -5.09
N ILE A 259 11.16 -7.11 -3.92
CA ILE A 259 10.56 -5.82 -3.60
C ILE A 259 11.26 -4.74 -4.45
N GLY A 260 10.47 -3.92 -5.15
CA GLY A 260 11.00 -2.79 -5.90
C GLY A 260 11.64 -1.72 -5.01
N ARG A 261 12.83 -1.25 -5.37
CA ARG A 261 13.63 -0.29 -4.59
C ARG A 261 13.03 1.11 -4.45
N PHE A 262 12.25 1.55 -5.44
CA PHE A 262 11.93 2.96 -5.65
C PHE A 262 10.65 3.44 -4.97
N ALA A 263 9.86 2.54 -4.39
CA ALA A 263 8.67 2.94 -3.65
C ALA A 263 9.06 3.57 -2.31
N THR A 264 8.48 4.73 -2.00
CA THR A 264 8.70 5.38 -0.70
C THR A 264 7.93 4.69 0.44
N HIS A 265 6.82 4.05 0.11
CA HIS A 265 5.96 3.33 1.04
C HIS A 265 5.64 1.95 0.48
N ILE A 266 5.64 0.93 1.33
CA ILE A 266 5.34 -0.46 0.97
C ILE A 266 4.30 -1.03 1.92
N ALA A 267 3.14 -1.37 1.38
CA ALA A 267 2.09 -2.12 2.08
C ALA A 267 2.14 -3.58 1.60
N LYS A 268 2.95 -4.44 2.24
CA LYS A 268 3.11 -5.83 1.80
C LYS A 268 2.09 -6.72 2.52
N TYR A 269 1.30 -7.50 1.79
CA TYR A 269 0.19 -8.28 2.37
C TYR A 269 0.46 -9.79 2.38
N PHE A 270 -0.09 -10.49 3.37
CA PHE A 270 -0.22 -11.95 3.35
C PHE A 270 -1.39 -12.38 2.45
N ALA A 271 -2.56 -11.75 2.59
CA ALA A 271 -3.73 -12.08 1.77
C ALA A 271 -3.73 -11.35 0.41
N ASN A 272 -3.45 -12.10 -0.66
CA ASN A 272 -3.49 -11.54 -2.01
C ASN A 272 -4.87 -11.02 -2.44
N SER A 273 -5.97 -11.61 -1.93
CA SER A 273 -7.33 -11.13 -2.23
C SER A 273 -7.59 -9.72 -1.72
N ILE A 274 -7.07 -9.39 -0.53
CA ILE A 274 -7.18 -8.05 0.06
C ILE A 274 -6.31 -7.07 -0.74
N ARG A 275 -5.10 -7.49 -1.10
CA ARG A 275 -4.17 -6.71 -1.93
C ARG A 275 -4.78 -6.30 -3.28
N GLU A 276 -5.26 -7.26 -4.07
CA GLU A 276 -5.73 -7.01 -5.44
C GLU A 276 -6.95 -6.06 -5.45
N ASP A 277 -7.95 -6.36 -4.62
CA ASP A 277 -9.16 -5.55 -4.52
C ASP A 277 -8.86 -4.17 -3.90
N GLY A 278 -8.05 -4.14 -2.84
CA GLY A 278 -7.66 -2.93 -2.14
C GLY A 278 -6.94 -1.92 -3.04
N LEU A 279 -5.97 -2.37 -3.83
CA LEU A 279 -5.24 -1.50 -4.76
C LEU A 279 -6.19 -0.86 -5.78
N LEU A 280 -7.08 -1.66 -6.37
CA LEU A 280 -8.08 -1.16 -7.31
C LEU A 280 -9.06 -0.19 -6.64
N GLN A 281 -9.47 -0.46 -5.41
CA GLN A 281 -10.38 0.41 -4.66
C GLN A 281 -9.77 1.78 -4.40
N ILE A 282 -8.51 1.85 -3.94
CA ILE A 282 -7.87 3.12 -3.59
C ILE A 282 -7.49 3.97 -4.81
N ALA A 283 -7.37 3.38 -6.01
CA ALA A 283 -7.07 4.11 -7.26
C ALA A 283 -8.26 4.97 -7.74
N ASP A 284 -8.54 6.04 -7.01
CA ASP A 284 -9.73 6.87 -7.13
C ASP A 284 -9.66 7.91 -8.25
N GLU A 285 -8.50 8.17 -8.86
CA GLU A 285 -8.34 9.03 -10.03
C GLU A 285 -8.23 8.24 -11.34
N GLY A 286 -7.88 6.96 -11.26
CA GLY A 286 -7.92 6.02 -12.38
C GLY A 286 -6.87 4.93 -12.29
N VAL A 287 -6.96 3.98 -13.21
CA VAL A 287 -6.00 2.88 -13.34
C VAL A 287 -5.45 2.88 -14.78
N VAL A 288 -4.14 2.75 -14.90
CA VAL A 288 -3.45 2.55 -16.18
C VAL A 288 -2.92 1.13 -16.24
N PHE A 289 -3.26 0.41 -17.31
CA PHE A 289 -2.79 -0.95 -17.55
C PHE A 289 -1.68 -0.93 -18.61
N ALA A 290 -0.45 -1.17 -18.18
CA ALA A 290 0.66 -1.49 -19.07
C ALA A 290 0.52 -2.93 -19.61
N PRO A 291 1.22 -3.29 -20.71
CA PRO A 291 1.20 -4.67 -21.21
C PRO A 291 1.54 -5.69 -20.12
N GLY A 292 0.79 -6.79 -20.07
CA GLY A 292 0.93 -7.78 -19.02
C GLY A 292 0.27 -9.11 -19.36
N GLY A 293 0.50 -10.08 -18.49
CA GLY A 293 -0.01 -11.45 -18.62
C GLY A 293 -1.42 -11.64 -18.06
N PRO A 294 -1.78 -12.87 -17.65
CA PRO A 294 -3.10 -13.19 -17.11
C PRO A 294 -3.53 -12.35 -15.90
N GLY A 295 -2.60 -12.01 -14.99
CA GLY A 295 -2.90 -11.16 -13.83
C GLY A 295 -3.42 -9.78 -14.23
N THR A 296 -2.78 -9.13 -15.19
CA THR A 296 -3.23 -7.82 -15.71
C THR A 296 -4.61 -7.90 -16.36
N ILE A 297 -4.94 -9.02 -17.02
CA ILE A 297 -6.28 -9.23 -17.59
C ILE A 297 -7.32 -9.35 -16.47
N GLN A 298 -7.01 -10.10 -15.41
CA GLN A 298 -7.88 -10.24 -14.23
C GLN A 298 -8.16 -8.87 -13.59
N GLU A 299 -7.14 -8.04 -13.39
CA GLU A 299 -7.27 -6.70 -12.82
C GLU A 299 -8.17 -5.78 -13.67
N ILE A 300 -8.10 -5.87 -15.01
CA ILE A 300 -8.99 -5.11 -15.91
C ILE A 300 -10.45 -5.48 -15.67
N PHE A 301 -10.75 -6.78 -15.56
CA PHE A 301 -12.12 -7.24 -15.32
C PHE A 301 -12.61 -6.94 -13.90
N GLN A 302 -11.73 -7.03 -12.90
CA GLN A 302 -12.02 -6.63 -11.53
C GLN A 302 -12.34 -5.12 -11.44
N ASP A 303 -11.50 -4.24 -12.01
CA ASP A 303 -11.75 -2.78 -12.03
C ASP A 303 -13.11 -2.45 -12.66
N ALA A 304 -13.40 -3.06 -13.80
CA ALA A 304 -14.67 -2.89 -14.49
C ALA A 304 -15.89 -3.34 -13.66
N ALA A 305 -15.72 -4.35 -12.79
CA ALA A 305 -16.77 -4.86 -11.92
C ALA A 305 -16.96 -3.99 -10.66
N ILE A 306 -15.87 -3.53 -10.04
CA ILE A 306 -15.87 -2.72 -8.81
C ILE A 306 -16.38 -1.30 -9.11
N LYS A 307 -16.04 -0.73 -10.27
CA LYS A 307 -16.36 0.66 -10.64
C LYS A 307 -17.23 0.73 -11.91
N PRO A 308 -18.45 0.19 -11.92
CA PRO A 308 -19.26 0.00 -13.15
C PRO A 308 -19.67 1.31 -13.84
N THR A 309 -19.66 2.44 -13.12
CA THR A 309 -19.95 3.77 -13.68
C THR A 309 -18.73 4.46 -14.28
N ARG A 310 -17.52 3.93 -14.06
CA ARG A 310 -16.27 4.45 -14.59
C ARG A 310 -15.94 3.71 -15.87
N ARG A 311 -15.72 4.41 -16.98
CA ARG A 311 -15.28 3.76 -18.23
C ARG A 311 -13.78 3.45 -18.10
N PRO A 312 -13.33 2.18 -18.14
CA PRO A 312 -11.91 1.89 -18.16
C PRO A 312 -11.29 2.55 -19.39
N ARG A 313 -10.28 3.41 -19.17
CA ARG A 313 -9.49 3.99 -20.26
C ARG A 313 -8.35 3.03 -20.58
N ILE A 314 -8.64 2.06 -21.43
CA ILE A 314 -7.61 1.23 -22.05
C ILE A 314 -6.88 2.11 -23.08
N VAL A 315 -5.59 2.36 -22.88
CA VAL A 315 -4.79 3.14 -23.84
C VAL A 315 -4.46 2.23 -25.03
N PRO A 316 -5.09 2.42 -26.21
CA PRO A 316 -4.88 1.52 -27.32
C PRO A 316 -3.64 2.01 -28.09
N ARG A 317 -2.54 1.24 -27.97
CA ARG A 317 -1.31 1.37 -28.77
C ARG A 317 -0.46 2.60 -28.43
N TRP A 318 0.69 2.34 -27.80
CA TRP A 318 1.72 3.32 -27.52
C TRP A 318 2.28 3.87 -28.85
N SER A 319 2.02 5.15 -29.10
CA SER A 319 2.78 5.93 -30.08
C SER A 319 3.40 7.10 -29.33
N SER A 320 4.63 7.45 -29.70
CA SER A 320 5.50 8.44 -29.06
C SER A 320 4.91 9.85 -28.90
N SER A 321 3.72 10.11 -29.42
CA SER A 321 2.99 11.38 -29.34
C SER A 321 1.97 11.49 -28.20
N ALA A 322 1.69 10.41 -27.45
CA ALA A 322 0.68 10.45 -26.37
C ALA A 322 1.10 11.28 -25.14
N ALA A 323 2.41 11.44 -24.92
CA ALA A 323 2.98 12.17 -23.79
C ALA A 323 2.62 13.67 -23.76
N THR A 324 2.18 14.25 -24.88
CA THR A 324 1.92 15.69 -25.01
C THR A 324 0.46 16.10 -24.76
N SER A 325 -0.47 15.16 -24.56
CA SER A 325 -1.91 15.47 -24.61
C SER A 325 -2.61 15.72 -23.27
N ILE A 326 -1.91 15.62 -22.12
CA ILE A 326 -2.54 15.78 -20.80
C ILE A 326 -2.84 17.26 -20.45
N GLN A 327 -2.33 18.24 -21.21
CA GLN A 327 -2.41 19.67 -20.85
C GLN A 327 -3.71 20.42 -21.19
N ARG A 328 -4.76 19.82 -21.75
CA ARG A 328 -5.99 20.58 -22.04
C ARG A 328 -7.25 19.75 -21.85
N THR A 329 -8.03 20.07 -20.82
CA THR A 329 -9.48 20.33 -20.92
C THR A 329 -10.09 20.68 -19.56
N GLY A 330 -9.95 21.94 -19.16
CA GLY A 330 -10.95 22.60 -18.33
C GLY A 330 -12.12 23.03 -19.21
N SER A 331 -13.32 22.48 -18.94
CA SER A 331 -14.63 23.05 -19.29
C SER A 331 -15.70 21.96 -19.16
N MET A 332 -16.39 21.92 -18.02
CA MET A 332 -17.66 21.22 -17.88
C MET A 332 -18.66 21.74 -18.93
N LYS A 333 -19.17 20.85 -19.79
CA LYS A 333 -20.43 21.09 -20.53
C LYS A 333 -21.42 20.00 -20.17
N SER A 334 -22.62 20.44 -19.79
CA SER A 334 -23.78 19.63 -19.39
C SER A 334 -24.18 18.60 -20.44
N PRO A 335 -24.77 17.44 -20.05
CA PRO A 335 -25.17 16.42 -21.00
C PRO A 335 -26.52 16.74 -21.67
N ALA A 336 -26.57 16.55 -22.99
CA ALA A 336 -27.79 16.58 -23.81
C ALA A 336 -28.65 15.30 -23.62
N PRO A 337 -29.97 15.33 -23.90
CA PRO A 337 -30.90 14.27 -23.49
C PRO A 337 -30.87 13.03 -24.40
N ARG A 338 -31.21 11.87 -23.80
CA ARG A 338 -31.26 10.54 -24.46
C ARG A 338 -32.46 10.41 -25.43
N PRO A 339 -32.33 9.69 -26.56
CA PRO A 339 -33.46 9.22 -27.34
C PRO A 339 -33.98 7.85 -26.85
N PRO A 340 -35.25 7.48 -27.11
CA PRO A 340 -35.90 6.32 -26.50
C PRO A 340 -35.73 5.03 -27.31
N GLY A 341 -35.58 3.91 -26.58
CA GLY A 341 -36.15 2.61 -26.90
C GLY A 341 -35.48 1.76 -27.99
N ARG A 342 -34.88 0.64 -27.59
CA ARG A 342 -35.05 -0.66 -28.26
C ARG A 342 -34.80 -1.82 -27.28
N SER A 343 -35.67 -2.81 -27.43
CA SER A 343 -35.91 -4.07 -26.69
C SER A 343 -34.70 -4.81 -26.10
N ARG A 344 -34.87 -5.29 -24.85
CA ARG A 344 -34.02 -6.29 -24.17
C ARG A 344 -34.09 -7.65 -24.86
N PRO A 345 -32.97 -8.39 -25.02
CA PRO A 345 -33.00 -9.84 -25.06
C PRO A 345 -32.93 -10.39 -23.62
N THR A 346 -33.82 -11.33 -23.34
CA THR A 346 -33.82 -12.21 -22.16
C THR A 346 -32.63 -13.15 -22.21
N THR A 347 -31.75 -13.10 -21.21
CA THR A 347 -30.74 -14.14 -20.99
C THR A 347 -31.20 -15.03 -19.85
N THR A 348 -31.47 -16.28 -20.18
CA THR A 348 -31.79 -17.37 -19.25
C THR A 348 -30.54 -17.73 -18.46
N CYS A 349 -30.58 -17.65 -17.13
CA CYS A 349 -29.56 -18.18 -16.23
C CYS A 349 -29.65 -19.71 -16.23
N TRP A 350 -28.53 -20.39 -16.44
CA TRP A 350 -28.40 -21.82 -16.15
C TRP A 350 -28.40 -22.03 -14.62
N ARG A 351 -29.11 -23.08 -14.19
CA ARG A 351 -29.27 -23.51 -12.79
C ARG A 351 -27.99 -24.10 -12.22
#